data_AF-A0A435B132-F1
#
_entry.id   AF-A0A435B132-F1
#
_cell.length_a   1.000
_cell.length_b   1.000
_cell.length_c   1.000
_cell.angle_alpha   90.00
_cell.angle_beta   90.00
_cell.angle_gamma   90.00
#
_symmetry.space_group_name_H-M   'P 1'
#
loop_
_entity.id
_entity.type
_entity.pdbx_description
1 polymer ?
#
loop_
_entity_poly.entity_id
_entity_poly.type
_entity_poly.pdbx_seq_one_letter_code
_entity_poly.pdbx_strand_id
1 'polypeptide(L)'
;MSLTSALSIAQSALLTTSKQTSIVSRNVADASNSDYARRTAVVTSTAPGARSVEIQRAANDLLFRQNLSALSAWSGQSALYSGMDQLELAVNGVDNASSPSTAIANLQQALQLYATTPSNQNLGASVIDAARDVVRSLNDGTQAIQDFRTQTDGQIATAVDDLNKLLSQFQDANKAVISGTRSGTDVSDALDQRDAILKKIAEYVPVSTFTRGDNDMVITTTDGTTLFETVTRSVTFTPSSGYTAGTPGNTISIDNVTLSA
;
A
#
# COMPACT_ATOMS: atom_id res chain seq x y z
N MET A 1 -43.61 20.03 37.76
CA MET A 1 -43.49 19.35 36.46
C MET A 1 -44.52 19.97 35.51
N SER A 2 -44.11 20.85 34.60
CA SER A 2 -45.02 21.47 33.62
C SER A 2 -45.26 20.53 32.44
N LEU A 3 -46.40 20.66 31.75
CA LEU A 3 -46.69 19.93 30.50
C LEU A 3 -45.60 20.16 29.44
N THR A 4 -44.97 21.34 29.43
CA THR A 4 -43.84 21.68 28.55
C THR A 4 -42.60 20.82 28.82
N SER A 5 -42.32 20.49 30.09
CA SER A 5 -41.22 19.60 30.47
C SER A 5 -41.51 18.15 30.05
N ALA A 6 -42.74 17.68 30.24
CA ALA A 6 -43.15 16.33 29.80
C ALA A 6 -43.08 16.18 28.27
N LEU A 7 -43.53 17.20 27.51
CA LEU A 7 -43.46 17.21 26.06
C LEU A 7 -42.01 17.23 25.55
N SER A 8 -41.13 18.03 26.18
CA SER A 8 -39.71 18.08 25.84
C SER A 8 -39.00 16.73 26.06
N ILE A 9 -39.30 16.05 27.18
CA ILE A 9 -38.78 14.70 27.47
C ILE A 9 -39.29 13.69 26.42
N ALA A 10 -40.57 13.74 26.06
CA ALA A 10 -41.13 12.85 25.04
C ALA A 10 -40.49 13.07 23.66
N GLN A 11 -40.26 14.32 23.25
CA GLN A 11 -39.56 14.63 22.00
C GLN A 11 -38.10 14.15 22.02
N SER A 12 -37.38 14.39 23.11
CA SER A 12 -36.01 13.90 23.30
C SER A 12 -35.93 12.37 23.25
N ALA A 13 -36.88 11.66 23.85
CA ALA A 13 -36.95 10.21 23.80
C ALA A 13 -37.22 9.70 22.37
N LEU A 14 -38.14 10.32 21.62
CA LEU A 14 -38.43 9.94 20.24
C LEU A 14 -37.24 10.19 19.31
N LEU A 15 -36.57 11.34 19.44
CA LEU A 15 -35.35 11.66 18.68
C LEU A 15 -34.22 10.67 19.00
N THR A 16 -34.05 10.31 20.28
CA THR A 16 -33.11 9.29 20.73
C THR A 16 -33.38 7.94 20.07
N THR A 17 -34.63 7.45 20.13
CA THR A 17 -35.03 6.18 19.50
C THR A 17 -34.83 6.22 17.98
N SER A 18 -35.19 7.32 17.32
CA SER A 18 -34.96 7.50 15.88
C SER A 18 -33.48 7.40 15.52
N LYS A 19 -32.60 8.04 16.30
CA LYS A 19 -31.15 7.97 16.13
C LYS A 19 -30.63 6.53 16.34
N GLN A 20 -31.09 5.81 17.36
CA GLN A 20 -30.73 4.41 17.58
C GLN A 20 -31.12 3.52 16.39
N THR A 21 -32.35 3.65 15.89
CA THR A 21 -32.83 2.91 14.72
C THR A 21 -32.01 3.24 13.47
N SER A 22 -31.65 4.51 13.27
CA SER A 22 -30.79 4.94 12.17
C SER A 22 -29.40 4.28 12.24
N ILE A 23 -28.81 4.17 13.43
CA ILE A 23 -27.52 3.50 13.63
C ILE A 23 -27.62 1.98 13.38
N VAL A 24 -28.69 1.33 13.82
CA VAL A 24 -28.93 -0.09 13.51
C VAL A 24 -29.07 -0.29 12.00
N SER A 25 -29.87 0.54 11.32
CA SER A 25 -30.03 0.51 9.86
C SER A 25 -28.69 0.69 9.15
N ARG A 26 -27.87 1.64 9.62
CA ARG A 26 -26.53 1.88 9.06
C ARG A 26 -25.59 0.68 9.25
N ASN A 27 -25.55 0.10 10.45
CA ASN A 27 -24.76 -1.11 10.71
C ASN A 27 -25.16 -2.27 9.79
N VAL A 28 -26.45 -2.41 9.48
CA VAL A 28 -26.95 -3.44 8.56
C VAL A 28 -26.55 -3.12 7.12
N ALA A 29 -26.69 -1.87 6.69
CA ALA A 29 -26.35 -1.43 5.34
C ALA A 29 -24.84 -1.56 5.05
N ASP A 30 -23.99 -1.23 6.01
CA ASP A 30 -22.53 -1.26 5.88
C ASP A 30 -21.90 -2.56 6.42
N ALA A 31 -22.69 -3.60 6.70
CA ALA A 31 -22.21 -4.86 7.27
C ALA A 31 -21.12 -5.55 6.42
N SER A 32 -21.13 -5.33 5.10
CA SER A 32 -20.15 -5.87 4.15
C SER A 32 -19.01 -4.90 3.82
N ASN A 33 -18.98 -3.71 4.40
CA ASN A 33 -17.93 -2.73 4.16
C ASN A 33 -16.75 -2.96 5.12
N SER A 34 -15.59 -3.36 4.60
CA SER A 34 -14.38 -3.63 5.41
C SER A 34 -13.82 -2.40 6.12
N ASP A 35 -14.22 -1.20 5.71
CA ASP A 35 -13.76 0.05 6.28
C ASP A 35 -14.72 0.62 7.33
N TYR A 36 -15.87 -0.02 7.53
CA TYR A 36 -16.89 0.42 8.48
C TYR A 36 -16.66 -0.15 9.88
N ALA A 37 -16.54 0.73 10.88
CA ALA A 37 -16.56 0.32 12.28
C ALA A 37 -18.01 0.28 12.81
N ARG A 38 -18.44 -0.88 13.32
CA ARG A 38 -19.77 -1.05 13.91
C ARG A 38 -20.02 0.02 14.99
N ARG A 39 -21.18 0.66 14.93
CA ARG A 39 -21.56 1.75 15.84
C ARG A 39 -22.50 1.26 16.92
N THR A 40 -22.27 1.73 18.15
CA THR A 40 -23.17 1.54 19.28
C THR A 40 -23.69 2.90 19.72
N ALA A 41 -25.03 3.02 19.78
CA ALA A 41 -25.71 4.21 20.26
C ALA A 41 -25.90 4.10 21.78
N VAL A 42 -25.01 4.72 22.54
CA VAL A 42 -25.06 4.76 24.01
C VAL A 42 -25.99 5.89 24.44
N VAL A 43 -27.06 5.53 25.15
CA VAL A 43 -28.02 6.52 25.66
C VAL A 43 -27.55 7.03 27.01
N THR A 44 -27.30 8.32 27.09
CA THR A 44 -27.03 9.05 28.34
C THR A 44 -28.29 9.80 28.74
N SER A 45 -28.53 9.93 30.04
CA SER A 45 -29.61 10.78 30.55
C SER A 45 -29.04 11.91 31.38
N THR A 46 -29.40 13.14 31.05
CA THR A 46 -29.05 14.34 31.80
C THR A 46 -30.27 14.84 32.57
N ALA A 47 -30.05 15.29 33.81
CA ALA A 47 -31.12 15.88 34.62
C ALA A 47 -31.76 17.07 33.88
N PRO A 48 -33.11 17.22 33.85
CA PRO A 48 -34.11 16.50 34.66
C PRO A 48 -34.75 15.27 33.96
N GLY A 49 -34.09 14.67 32.98
CA GLY A 49 -34.57 13.47 32.27
C GLY A 49 -34.44 13.51 30.73
N ALA A 50 -33.70 14.50 30.19
CA ALA A 50 -33.39 14.53 28.77
C ALA A 50 -32.47 13.34 28.43
N ARG A 51 -32.68 12.75 27.26
CA ARG A 51 -31.86 11.65 26.73
C ARG A 51 -31.05 12.16 25.54
N SER A 52 -29.77 11.83 25.52
CA SER A 52 -28.86 12.05 24.39
C SER A 52 -28.24 10.72 23.96
N VAL A 53 -27.85 10.64 22.69
CA VAL A 53 -27.15 9.49 22.13
C VAL A 53 -25.71 9.89 21.86
N GLU A 54 -24.79 9.18 22.51
CA GLU A 54 -23.38 9.19 22.14
C GLU A 54 -23.11 7.99 21.22
N ILE A 55 -22.39 8.23 20.13
CA ILE A 55 -22.08 7.19 19.15
C ILE A 55 -20.66 6.71 19.40
N GLN A 56 -20.52 5.42 19.68
CA GLN A 56 -19.24 4.77 19.90
C GLN A 56 -18.94 3.81 18.76
N ARG A 57 -17.74 3.92 18.17
CA ARG A 57 -17.21 2.97 17.19
C ARG A 57 -16.63 1.76 17.92
N ALA A 58 -16.95 0.57 17.46
CA ALA A 58 -16.29 -0.66 17.88
C ALA A 58 -14.94 -0.79 17.13
N ALA A 59 -13.96 0.03 17.52
CA ALA A 59 -12.63 0.06 16.96
C ALA A 59 -11.57 -0.16 18.05
N ASN A 60 -10.41 -0.68 17.66
CA ASN A 60 -9.26 -0.86 18.55
C ASN A 60 -8.01 -0.33 17.87
N ASP A 61 -7.48 0.77 18.38
CA ASP A 61 -6.35 1.50 17.77
C ASP A 61 -5.05 0.70 17.78
N LEU A 62 -4.85 -0.19 18.76
CA LEU A 62 -3.68 -1.06 18.79
C LEU A 62 -3.76 -2.11 17.69
N LEU A 63 -4.91 -2.78 17.56
CA LEU A 63 -5.14 -3.75 16.50
C LEU A 63 -5.06 -3.10 15.11
N PHE A 64 -5.60 -1.89 14.96
CA PHE A 64 -5.53 -1.14 13.72
C PHE A 64 -4.08 -0.82 13.34
N ARG A 65 -3.25 -0.32 14.27
CA ARG A 65 -1.82 -0.08 14.00
C ARG A 65 -1.06 -1.37 13.66
N GLN A 66 -1.36 -2.48 14.33
CA GLN A 66 -0.80 -3.78 13.98
C GLN A 66 -1.21 -4.22 12.57
N ASN A 67 -2.47 -3.98 12.18
CA ASN A 67 -2.95 -4.26 10.83
C ASN A 67 -2.21 -3.42 9.79
N LEU A 68 -2.02 -2.11 10.01
CA LEU A 68 -1.25 -1.26 9.07
C LEU A 68 0.18 -1.79 8.85
N SER A 69 0.86 -2.20 9.92
CA SER A 69 2.19 -2.80 9.82
C SER A 69 2.19 -4.12 9.05
N ALA A 70 1.22 -5.00 9.32
CA ALA A 70 1.08 -6.28 8.62
C ALA A 70 0.74 -6.09 7.13
N LEU A 71 -0.14 -5.13 6.82
CA LEU A 71 -0.52 -4.78 5.44
C LEU A 71 0.68 -4.28 4.66
N SER A 72 1.46 -3.36 5.24
CA SER A 72 2.67 -2.84 4.61
C SER A 72 3.71 -3.93 4.33
N ALA A 73 3.96 -4.81 5.32
CA ALA A 73 4.87 -5.94 5.16
C ALA A 73 4.39 -6.92 4.08
N TRP A 74 3.08 -7.21 4.04
CA TRP A 74 2.50 -8.08 3.03
C TRP A 74 2.59 -7.48 1.63
N SER A 75 2.24 -6.20 1.46
CA SER A 75 2.31 -5.51 0.16
C SER A 75 3.75 -5.47 -0.36
N GLY A 76 4.73 -5.15 0.50
CA GLY A 76 6.14 -5.18 0.13
C GLY A 76 6.62 -6.56 -0.31
N GLN A 77 6.28 -7.61 0.46
CA GLN A 77 6.66 -8.98 0.11
C GLN A 77 5.97 -9.49 -1.16
N SER A 78 4.71 -9.12 -1.36
CA SER A 78 3.95 -9.47 -2.57
C SER A 78 4.52 -8.80 -3.80
N ALA A 79 4.93 -7.52 -3.71
CA ALA A 79 5.57 -6.80 -4.79
C ALA A 79 6.92 -7.44 -5.16
N LEU A 80 7.74 -7.78 -4.16
CA LEU A 80 9.02 -8.47 -4.35
C LEU A 80 8.83 -9.83 -5.03
N TYR A 81 7.90 -10.65 -4.53
CA TYR A 81 7.61 -11.96 -5.10
C TYR A 81 7.19 -11.86 -6.57
N SER A 82 6.20 -11.01 -6.89
CA SER A 82 5.72 -10.84 -8.25
C SER A 82 6.82 -10.30 -9.18
N GLY A 83 7.68 -9.40 -8.68
CA GLY A 83 8.81 -8.89 -9.44
C GLY A 83 9.87 -9.97 -9.72
N MET A 84 10.18 -10.82 -8.74
CA MET A 84 11.12 -11.93 -8.91
C MET A 84 10.60 -12.97 -9.91
N ASP A 85 9.31 -13.31 -9.86
CA ASP A 85 8.67 -14.25 -10.79
C ASP A 85 8.70 -13.72 -12.24
N GLN A 86 8.37 -12.44 -12.45
CA GLN A 86 8.48 -11.79 -13.76
C GLN A 86 9.92 -11.78 -14.28
N LEU A 87 10.89 -11.46 -13.42
CA LEU A 87 12.29 -11.42 -13.79
C LEU A 87 12.84 -12.81 -14.12
N GLU A 88 12.47 -13.84 -13.35
CA GLU A 88 12.86 -15.23 -13.61
C GLU A 88 12.37 -15.68 -14.97
N LEU A 89 11.10 -15.46 -15.29
CA LEU A 89 10.52 -15.80 -16.59
C LEU A 89 11.17 -15.02 -17.74
N ALA A 90 11.46 -13.73 -17.54
CA ALA A 90 12.08 -12.90 -18.56
C ALA A 90 13.53 -13.30 -18.86
N VAL A 91 14.30 -13.72 -17.84
CA VAL A 91 15.71 -14.09 -17.99
C VAL A 91 15.90 -15.54 -18.41
N ASN A 92 15.13 -16.47 -17.81
CA ASN A 92 15.36 -17.91 -17.97
C ASN A 92 14.36 -18.59 -18.93
N GLY A 93 13.23 -17.94 -19.21
CA GLY A 93 12.12 -18.55 -19.93
C GLY A 93 11.40 -19.63 -19.11
N VAL A 94 10.27 -20.11 -19.64
CA VAL A 94 9.50 -21.20 -19.02
C VAL A 94 10.38 -22.44 -18.91
N ASP A 95 10.37 -23.08 -17.74
CA ASP A 95 11.17 -24.27 -17.43
C ASP A 95 12.68 -24.13 -17.71
N ASN A 96 13.23 -22.91 -17.63
CA ASN A 96 14.63 -22.60 -17.91
C ASN A 96 15.07 -22.88 -19.36
N ALA A 97 14.12 -22.94 -20.30
CA ALA A 97 14.38 -23.31 -21.69
C ALA A 97 15.34 -22.35 -22.41
N SER A 98 15.34 -21.07 -22.05
CA SER A 98 16.24 -20.04 -22.62
C SER A 98 17.32 -19.59 -21.63
N SER A 99 17.50 -20.32 -20.52
CA SER A 99 18.45 -19.94 -19.48
C SER A 99 19.92 -20.07 -19.97
N PRO A 100 20.83 -19.23 -19.45
CA PRO A 100 22.25 -19.37 -19.73
C PRO A 100 22.84 -20.72 -19.29
N SER A 101 22.32 -21.33 -18.23
CA SER A 101 22.77 -22.65 -17.78
C SER A 101 22.43 -23.75 -18.81
N THR A 102 21.23 -23.72 -19.38
CA THR A 102 20.83 -24.62 -20.47
C THR A 102 21.71 -24.42 -21.70
N ALA A 103 21.97 -23.17 -22.11
CA ALA A 103 22.84 -22.87 -23.25
C ALA A 103 24.29 -23.37 -23.04
N ILE A 104 24.84 -23.19 -21.83
CA ILE A 104 26.19 -23.66 -21.48
C ILE A 104 26.27 -25.19 -21.49
N ALA A 105 25.24 -25.88 -20.99
CA ALA A 105 25.17 -27.34 -21.03
C ALA A 105 25.15 -27.86 -22.48
N ASN A 106 24.38 -27.21 -23.35
CA ASN A 106 24.32 -27.56 -24.77
C ASN A 106 25.67 -27.33 -25.48
N LEU A 107 26.36 -26.22 -25.17
CA LEU A 107 27.71 -25.98 -25.68
C LEU A 107 28.70 -27.06 -25.22
N GLN A 108 28.66 -27.45 -23.94
CA GLN A 108 29.50 -28.52 -23.41
C GLN A 108 29.25 -29.84 -24.15
N GLN A 109 27.99 -30.18 -24.41
CA GLN A 109 27.62 -31.38 -25.16
C GLN A 109 28.13 -31.33 -26.61
N ALA A 110 27.99 -30.20 -27.29
CA ALA A 110 28.50 -30.01 -28.65
C ALA A 110 30.03 -30.17 -28.71
N LEU A 111 30.74 -29.61 -27.74
CA LEU A 111 32.21 -29.75 -27.62
C LEU A 111 32.63 -31.21 -27.41
N GLN A 112 31.93 -31.94 -26.55
CA GLN A 112 32.20 -33.37 -26.32
C GLN A 112 32.00 -34.20 -27.59
N LEU A 113 30.92 -33.95 -28.33
CA LEU A 113 30.64 -34.65 -29.58
C LEU A 113 31.66 -34.30 -30.68
N TYR A 114 32.08 -33.04 -30.78
CA TYR A 114 33.11 -32.66 -31.74
C TYR A 114 34.48 -33.27 -31.38
N ALA A 115 34.80 -33.38 -30.10
CA ALA A 115 36.05 -33.99 -29.64
C ALA A 115 36.20 -35.48 -30.03
N THR A 116 35.09 -36.22 -30.20
CA THR A 116 35.16 -37.61 -30.69
C THR A 116 35.49 -37.71 -32.18
N THR A 117 35.15 -36.68 -32.97
CA THR A 117 35.34 -36.67 -34.43
C THR A 117 35.75 -35.27 -34.95
N PRO A 118 36.98 -34.80 -34.66
CA PRO A 118 37.39 -33.41 -34.96
C PRO A 118 37.48 -33.07 -36.45
N SER A 119 37.52 -34.06 -37.34
CA SER A 119 37.52 -33.84 -38.80
C SER A 119 36.11 -33.57 -39.36
N ASN A 120 35.05 -33.73 -38.57
CA ASN A 120 33.69 -33.50 -39.02
C ASN A 120 33.32 -32.01 -38.92
N GLN A 121 33.30 -31.33 -40.06
CA GLN A 121 33.01 -29.90 -40.15
C GLN A 121 31.60 -29.52 -39.66
N ASN A 122 30.60 -30.40 -39.84
CA ASN A 122 29.23 -30.12 -39.37
C ASN A 122 29.19 -30.05 -37.84
N LEU A 123 29.90 -30.95 -37.15
CA LEU A 123 30.02 -30.91 -35.69
C LEU A 123 30.76 -29.65 -35.21
N GLY A 124 31.79 -29.23 -35.94
CA GLY A 124 32.49 -27.97 -35.68
C GLY A 124 31.56 -26.74 -35.82
N ALA A 125 30.69 -26.72 -36.82
CA ALA A 125 29.67 -25.68 -36.98
C ALA A 125 28.67 -25.68 -35.82
N SER A 126 28.20 -26.85 -35.38
CA SER A 126 27.30 -26.96 -34.22
C SER A 126 27.89 -26.40 -32.93
N VAL A 127 29.20 -26.57 -32.69
CA VAL A 127 29.89 -25.96 -31.55
C VAL A 127 29.85 -24.44 -31.62
N ILE A 128 30.11 -23.87 -32.80
CA ILE A 128 30.08 -22.41 -33.01
C ILE A 128 28.68 -21.85 -32.77
N ASP A 129 27.65 -22.54 -33.25
CA ASP A 129 26.26 -22.11 -33.04
C ASP A 129 25.86 -22.20 -31.57
N ALA A 130 26.21 -23.29 -30.87
CA ALA A 130 25.98 -23.40 -29.43
C ALA A 130 26.72 -22.31 -28.64
N ALA A 131 27.94 -21.93 -29.05
CA ALA A 131 28.68 -20.85 -28.43
C ALA A 131 28.03 -19.48 -28.66
N ARG A 132 27.48 -19.26 -29.87
CA ARG A 132 26.68 -18.07 -30.17
C ARG A 132 25.42 -18.02 -29.33
N ASP A 133 24.76 -19.15 -29.10
CA ASP A 133 23.55 -19.22 -28.27
C ASP A 133 23.84 -18.89 -26.80
N VAL A 134 24.97 -19.32 -26.25
CA VAL A 134 25.41 -18.88 -24.91
C VAL A 134 25.58 -17.36 -24.84
N VAL A 135 26.24 -16.77 -25.85
CA VAL A 135 26.44 -15.31 -25.89
C VAL A 135 25.10 -14.59 -26.02
N ARG A 136 24.18 -15.08 -26.86
CA ARG A 136 22.83 -14.52 -27.00
C ARG A 136 22.08 -14.59 -25.68
N SER A 137 22.01 -15.75 -25.02
CA SER A 137 21.24 -15.88 -23.76
C SER A 137 21.76 -14.96 -22.66
N LEU A 138 23.08 -14.74 -22.57
CA LEU A 138 23.68 -13.81 -21.61
C LEU A 138 23.33 -12.35 -21.92
N ASN A 139 23.37 -11.97 -23.20
CA ASN A 139 23.03 -10.61 -23.62
C ASN A 139 21.53 -10.33 -23.46
N ASP A 140 20.68 -11.27 -23.88
CA ASP A 140 19.22 -11.16 -23.77
C ASP A 140 18.80 -11.11 -22.29
N GLY A 141 19.39 -11.96 -21.44
CA GLY A 141 19.17 -11.91 -19.99
C GLY A 141 19.63 -10.59 -19.36
N THR A 142 20.76 -10.03 -19.82
CA THR A 142 21.22 -8.70 -19.37
C THR A 142 20.22 -7.61 -19.76
N GLN A 143 19.72 -7.64 -21.00
CA GLN A 143 18.73 -6.69 -21.49
C GLN A 143 17.43 -6.80 -20.68
N ALA A 144 16.93 -8.02 -20.45
CA ALA A 144 15.73 -8.27 -19.65
C ALA A 144 15.85 -7.69 -18.23
N ILE A 145 17.01 -7.82 -17.58
CA ILE A 145 17.26 -7.21 -16.27
C ILE A 145 17.19 -5.67 -16.36
N GLN A 146 17.82 -5.04 -17.35
CA GLN A 146 17.79 -3.57 -17.44
C GLN A 146 16.40 -3.03 -17.80
N ASP A 147 15.66 -3.74 -18.65
CA ASP A 147 14.28 -3.40 -19.00
C ASP A 147 13.37 -3.50 -17.78
N PHE A 148 13.48 -4.60 -17.02
CA PHE A 148 12.76 -4.78 -15.77
C PHE A 148 13.06 -3.64 -14.79
N ARG A 149 14.32 -3.28 -14.60
CA ARG A 149 14.70 -2.16 -13.72
C ARG A 149 14.11 -0.82 -14.17
N THR A 150 14.13 -0.54 -15.47
CA THR A 150 13.54 0.68 -16.03
C THR A 150 12.02 0.71 -15.83
N GLN A 151 11.36 -0.44 -16.00
CA GLN A 151 9.93 -0.58 -15.74
C GLN A 151 9.60 -0.39 -14.26
N THR A 152 10.36 -1.00 -13.35
CA THR A 152 10.20 -0.85 -11.90
C THR A 152 10.36 0.62 -11.49
N ASP A 153 11.32 1.35 -12.05
CA ASP A 153 11.46 2.78 -11.82
C ASP A 153 10.20 3.58 -12.20
N GLY A 154 9.61 3.27 -13.35
CA GLY A 154 8.34 3.88 -13.76
C GLY A 154 7.18 3.55 -12.81
N GLN A 155 7.15 2.31 -12.29
CA GLN A 155 6.17 1.89 -11.28
C GLN A 155 6.38 2.63 -9.95
N ILE A 156 7.63 2.83 -9.50
CA ILE A 156 7.94 3.61 -8.30
C ILE A 156 7.50 5.07 -8.48
N ALA A 157 7.76 5.70 -9.63
CA ALA A 157 7.29 7.06 -9.91
C ALA A 157 5.76 7.17 -9.81
N THR A 158 5.04 6.21 -10.40
CA THR A 158 3.57 6.15 -10.33
C THR A 158 3.09 5.96 -8.89
N ALA A 159 3.73 5.07 -8.12
CA ALA A 159 3.41 4.82 -6.72
C ALA A 159 3.64 6.07 -5.84
N VAL A 160 4.69 6.85 -6.12
CA VAL A 160 4.95 8.12 -5.43
C VAL A 160 3.87 9.16 -5.75
N ASP A 161 3.44 9.27 -7.00
CA ASP A 161 2.34 10.17 -7.37
C ASP A 161 1.02 9.78 -6.69
N ASP A 162 0.72 8.49 -6.63
CA ASP A 162 -0.49 7.98 -5.98
C ASP A 162 -0.43 8.12 -4.46
N LEU A 163 0.73 7.92 -3.85
CA LEU A 163 0.96 8.21 -2.43
C LEU A 163 0.72 9.69 -2.11
N ASN A 164 1.23 10.61 -2.94
CA ASN A 164 0.97 12.05 -2.76
C ASN A 164 -0.52 12.40 -2.86
N LYS A 165 -1.27 11.78 -3.79
CA LYS A 165 -2.73 11.94 -3.88
C LYS A 165 -3.43 11.42 -2.63
N LEU A 166 -3.04 10.25 -2.13
CA LEU A 166 -3.59 9.67 -0.91
C LEU A 166 -3.30 10.55 0.31
N LEU A 167 -2.10 11.13 0.43
CA LEU A 167 -1.75 12.09 1.48
C LEU A 167 -2.64 13.34 1.40
N SER A 168 -2.91 13.86 0.19
CA SER A 168 -3.84 14.99 0.03
C SER A 168 -5.26 14.63 0.46
N GLN A 169 -5.76 13.45 0.09
CA GLN A 169 -7.08 12.98 0.52
C GLN A 169 -7.13 12.77 2.04
N PHE A 170 -6.05 12.26 2.62
CA PHE A 170 -5.91 12.11 4.07
C PHE A 170 -5.99 13.45 4.78
N GLN A 171 -5.33 14.49 4.25
CA GLN A 171 -5.41 15.84 4.81
C GLN A 171 -6.85 16.33 4.89
N ASP A 172 -7.64 16.13 3.84
CA ASP A 172 -9.04 16.58 3.81
C ASP A 172 -9.92 15.77 4.77
N ALA A 173 -9.72 14.45 4.81
CA ALA A 173 -10.40 13.58 5.78
C ALA A 173 -10.05 13.95 7.23
N ASN A 174 -8.78 14.22 7.52
CA ASN A 174 -8.32 14.64 8.84
C ASN A 174 -8.90 16.01 9.24
N LYS A 175 -8.98 16.97 8.31
CA LYS A 175 -9.67 18.26 8.54
C LYS A 175 -11.15 18.07 8.88
N ALA A 176 -11.84 17.16 8.19
CA ALA A 176 -13.25 16.86 8.48
C ALA A 176 -13.42 16.28 9.90
N VAL A 177 -12.54 15.35 10.29
CA VAL A 177 -12.50 14.79 11.66
C VAL A 177 -12.26 15.88 12.71
N ILE A 178 -11.28 16.76 12.50
CA ILE A 178 -10.96 17.85 13.44
C ILE A 178 -12.14 18.82 13.56
N SER A 179 -12.68 19.27 12.43
CA SER A 179 -13.79 20.22 12.40
C SER A 179 -15.04 19.67 13.10
N GLY A 180 -15.39 18.41 12.83
CA GLY A 180 -16.53 17.77 13.46
C GLY A 180 -16.31 17.50 14.95
N THR A 181 -15.08 17.15 15.35
CA THR A 181 -14.72 16.93 16.76
C THR A 181 -14.86 18.24 17.54
N ARG A 182 -14.32 19.35 17.03
CA ARG A 182 -14.44 20.69 17.65
C ARG A 182 -15.88 21.18 17.73
N SER A 183 -16.70 20.83 16.74
CA SER A 183 -18.11 21.19 16.69
C SER A 183 -19.00 20.29 17.55
N GLY A 184 -18.44 19.24 18.16
CA GLY A 184 -19.19 18.25 18.95
C GLY A 184 -20.16 17.40 18.12
N THR A 185 -19.97 17.32 16.81
CA THR A 185 -20.79 16.50 15.91
C THR A 185 -20.24 15.08 15.81
N ASP A 186 -21.08 14.13 15.40
CA ASP A 186 -20.63 12.77 15.12
C ASP A 186 -19.66 12.74 13.93
N VAL A 187 -18.43 12.28 14.18
CA VAL A 187 -17.34 12.16 13.18
C VAL A 187 -17.12 10.72 12.72
N SER A 188 -18.00 9.79 13.05
CA SER A 188 -17.76 8.36 12.79
C SER A 188 -17.48 8.04 11.32
N ASP A 189 -18.25 8.62 10.40
CA ASP A 189 -18.03 8.43 8.96
C ASP A 189 -16.69 9.03 8.50
N ALA A 190 -16.31 10.20 9.03
CA ALA A 190 -15.05 10.86 8.69
C ALA A 190 -13.84 10.08 9.23
N LEU A 191 -13.98 9.47 10.41
CA LEU A 191 -12.97 8.58 10.97
C LEU A 191 -12.82 7.31 10.11
N ASP A 192 -13.93 6.66 9.72
CA ASP A 192 -13.90 5.48 8.85
C ASP A 192 -13.20 5.80 7.51
N GLN A 193 -13.53 6.94 6.89
CA GLN A 193 -12.89 7.40 5.65
C GLN A 193 -11.39 7.67 5.83
N ARG A 194 -10.99 8.32 6.93
CA ARG A 194 -9.58 8.59 7.24
C ARG A 194 -8.81 7.29 7.43
N ASP A 195 -9.38 6.34 8.17
CA ASP A 195 -8.76 5.05 8.45
C ASP A 195 -8.64 4.18 7.17
N ALA A 196 -9.62 4.28 6.26
CA ALA A 196 -9.58 3.65 4.93
C ALA A 196 -8.45 4.20 4.06
N ILE A 197 -8.27 5.53 4.01
CA ILE A 197 -7.17 6.16 3.27
C ILE A 197 -5.82 5.77 3.88
N LEU A 198 -5.74 5.74 5.22
CA LEU A 198 -4.52 5.35 5.92
C LEU A 198 -4.11 3.90 5.64
N LYS A 199 -5.07 2.97 5.52
CA LYS A 199 -4.80 1.60 5.06
C LYS A 199 -4.16 1.59 3.67
N LYS A 200 -4.70 2.36 2.72
CA LYS A 200 -4.12 2.48 1.37
C LYS A 200 -2.72 3.09 1.39
N ILE A 201 -2.47 4.09 2.23
CA ILE A 201 -1.12 4.66 2.40
C ILE A 201 -0.14 3.59 2.90
N ALA A 202 -0.56 2.76 3.86
CA ALA A 202 0.28 1.72 4.43
C ALA A 202 0.69 0.63 3.42
N GLU A 203 -0.08 0.43 2.34
CA GLU A 203 0.30 -0.47 1.25
C GLU A 203 1.54 -0.01 0.48
N TYR A 204 1.82 1.30 0.45
CA TYR A 204 2.97 1.88 -0.25
C TYR A 204 4.19 2.08 0.66
N VAL A 205 3.96 2.47 1.91
CA VAL A 205 5.04 2.83 2.83
C VAL A 205 4.71 2.40 4.27
N PRO A 206 5.66 1.82 5.02
CA PRO A 206 5.43 1.52 6.43
C PRO A 206 5.25 2.79 7.24
N VAL A 207 4.07 2.94 7.86
CA VAL A 207 3.69 4.13 8.63
C VAL A 207 3.50 3.85 10.11
N SER A 208 3.77 4.86 10.92
CA SER A 208 3.40 4.99 12.33
C SER A 208 2.54 6.23 12.50
N THR A 209 1.49 6.12 13.32
CA THR A 209 0.54 7.20 13.56
C THR A 209 0.42 7.56 15.02
N PHE A 210 0.18 8.85 15.26
CA PHE A 210 -0.10 9.40 16.58
C PHE A 210 -1.26 10.40 16.50
N THR A 211 -2.20 10.31 17.42
CA THR A 211 -3.36 11.21 17.49
C THR A 211 -3.18 12.20 18.63
N ARG A 212 -3.31 13.49 18.33
CA ARG A 212 -3.27 14.61 19.28
C ARG A 212 -4.69 15.13 19.56
N GLY A 213 -4.79 16.30 20.20
CA GLY A 213 -6.08 16.94 20.51
C GLY A 213 -6.97 17.11 19.28
N ASP A 214 -8.29 17.16 19.50
CA ASP A 214 -9.33 17.27 18.46
C ASP A 214 -9.30 16.12 17.43
N ASN A 215 -8.80 14.94 17.81
CA ASN A 215 -8.60 13.78 16.92
C ASN A 215 -7.66 14.04 15.73
N ASP A 216 -6.84 15.08 15.77
CA ASP A 216 -5.86 15.36 14.73
C ASP A 216 -4.78 14.26 14.69
N MET A 217 -4.42 13.76 13.51
CA MET A 217 -3.49 12.64 13.35
C MET A 217 -2.22 13.06 12.61
N VAL A 218 -1.08 12.65 13.16
CA VAL A 218 0.24 12.77 12.54
C VAL A 218 0.64 11.40 11.96
N ILE A 219 1.23 11.41 10.77
CA ILE A 219 1.79 10.22 10.09
C ILE A 219 3.29 10.41 9.92
N THR A 220 4.02 9.42 10.38
CA THR A 220 5.47 9.29 10.18
C THR A 220 5.75 7.95 9.50
N THR A 221 6.83 7.85 8.74
CA THR A 221 7.41 6.57 8.35
C THR A 221 7.97 5.86 9.58
N THR A 222 8.19 4.55 9.48
CA THR A 222 8.81 3.78 10.57
C THR A 222 10.24 4.22 10.92
N ASP A 223 10.96 4.86 10.00
CA ASP A 223 12.28 5.45 10.24
C ASP A 223 12.23 6.84 10.92
N GLY A 224 11.03 7.39 11.15
CA GLY A 224 10.80 8.65 11.84
C GLY A 224 10.62 9.87 10.94
N THR A 225 10.69 9.71 9.61
CA THR A 225 10.45 10.81 8.66
C THR A 225 8.96 11.18 8.62
N THR A 226 8.64 12.47 8.81
CA THR A 226 7.24 12.91 8.80
C THR A 226 6.67 12.88 7.39
N LEU A 227 5.52 12.23 7.20
CA LEU A 227 4.74 12.23 5.95
C LEU A 227 3.58 13.24 6.00
N PHE A 228 2.96 13.35 7.18
CA PHE A 228 1.85 14.25 7.40
C PHE A 228 1.83 14.73 8.85
N GLU A 229 1.58 16.02 9.05
CA GLU A 229 1.27 16.57 10.37
C GLU A 229 0.10 17.55 10.25
N THR A 230 0.38 18.82 9.96
CA THR A 230 -0.67 19.81 9.65
C THR A 230 -0.92 19.93 8.15
N VAL A 231 0.13 19.66 7.36
CA VAL A 231 0.14 19.67 5.90
C VAL A 231 0.85 18.41 5.40
N THR A 232 0.55 18.01 4.18
CA THR A 232 1.24 16.89 3.50
C THR A 232 2.67 17.28 3.18
N ARG A 233 3.59 16.34 3.39
CA ARG A 233 5.00 16.46 2.99
C ARG A 233 5.15 15.92 1.56
N SER A 234 6.01 16.55 0.76
CA SER A 234 6.15 16.19 -0.64
C SER A 234 7.05 14.97 -0.77
N VAL A 235 6.51 13.85 -1.26
CA VAL A 235 7.30 12.66 -1.61
C VAL A 235 7.76 12.81 -3.06
N THR A 236 9.05 12.66 -3.32
CA THR A 236 9.62 12.80 -4.66
C THR A 236 10.48 11.62 -5.04
N PHE A 237 10.40 11.24 -6.30
CA PHE A 237 11.24 10.26 -6.95
C PHE A 237 11.45 10.68 -8.40
N THR A 238 12.67 10.53 -8.90
CA THR A 238 12.98 10.79 -10.31
C THR A 238 13.39 9.48 -10.96
N PRO A 239 12.60 8.93 -11.89
CA PRO A 239 12.96 7.69 -12.57
C PRO A 239 14.17 7.90 -13.48
N SER A 240 14.97 6.84 -13.66
CA SER A 240 15.99 6.81 -14.71
C SER A 240 15.35 6.41 -16.05
N SER A 241 15.79 7.02 -17.15
CA SER A 241 15.33 6.65 -18.51
C SER A 241 15.92 5.33 -19.01
N GLY A 242 16.89 4.78 -18.29
CA GLY A 242 17.50 3.49 -18.58
C GLY A 242 18.55 3.11 -17.55
N TYR A 243 18.95 1.84 -17.58
CA TYR A 243 19.94 1.30 -16.66
C TYR A 243 21.07 0.59 -17.40
N THR A 244 22.27 0.70 -16.85
CA THR A 244 23.43 -0.10 -17.22
C THR A 244 23.84 -0.97 -16.04
N ALA A 245 24.63 -2.01 -16.31
CA ALA A 245 25.18 -2.88 -15.28
C ALA A 245 25.95 -2.07 -14.23
N GLY A 246 25.61 -2.27 -12.95
CA GLY A 246 26.27 -1.61 -11.81
C GLY A 246 25.76 -0.20 -11.47
N THR A 247 24.94 0.43 -12.30
CA THR A 247 24.33 1.73 -11.97
C THR A 247 23.25 1.53 -10.91
N PRO A 248 23.32 2.13 -9.71
CA PRO A 248 22.27 2.01 -8.70
C PRO A 248 21.00 2.77 -9.09
N GLY A 249 19.86 2.40 -8.50
CA GLY A 249 18.61 3.14 -8.66
C GLY A 249 18.61 4.46 -7.88
N ASN A 250 17.75 5.39 -8.29
CA ASN A 250 17.58 6.66 -7.58
C ASN A 250 16.87 6.44 -6.22
N THR A 251 17.07 7.37 -5.30
CA THR A 251 16.46 7.33 -3.95
C THR A 251 15.15 8.11 -3.90
N ILE A 252 14.21 7.65 -3.09
CA ILE A 252 13.00 8.39 -2.74
C ILE A 252 13.34 9.43 -1.67
N SER A 253 12.76 10.63 -1.77
CA SER A 253 12.95 11.70 -0.78
C SER A 253 11.62 12.23 -0.27
N ILE A 254 11.57 12.66 0.99
CA ILE A 254 10.45 13.39 1.59
C ILE A 254 10.96 14.76 2.00
N ASP A 255 10.40 15.84 1.46
CA ASP A 255 10.86 17.22 1.73
C ASP A 255 12.39 17.38 1.55
N ASN A 256 12.95 16.74 0.52
CA ASN A 256 14.40 16.67 0.22
C ASN A 256 15.27 15.90 1.23
N VAL A 257 14.67 15.16 2.16
CA VAL A 257 15.37 14.19 3.00
C VAL A 257 15.28 12.83 2.32
N THR A 258 16.43 12.25 1.98
CA THR A 258 16.50 10.90 1.38
C THR A 258 16.10 9.86 2.40
N LEU A 259 15.16 8.99 2.05
CA LEU A 259 14.81 7.83 2.86
C LEU A 259 15.94 6.81 2.82
N SER A 260 16.25 6.21 3.97
CA SER A 260 17.12 5.03 4.01
C SER A 260 16.34 3.82 3.51
N ALA A 261 16.95 3.07 2.58
CA ALA A 261 16.44 1.77 2.12
C ALA A 261 16.55 0.70 3.20
#